data_AF-A0A1Q6EN18-F1
#
_entry.id   AF-A0A1Q6EN18-F1
#
_cell.length_a   1.000
_cell.length_b   1.000
_cell.length_c   1.000
_cell.angle_alpha   90.00
_cell.angle_beta   90.00
_cell.angle_gamma   90.00
#
_symmetry.space_group_name_H-M   'P 1'
#
loop_
_entity.id
_entity.type
_entity.pdbx_description
1 polymer ?
#
loop_
_entity_poly.entity_id
_entity_poly.type
_entity_poly.pdbx_seq_one_letter_code
_entity_poly.pdbx_strand_id
1 'polypeptide(L)'
;MADRSRHIVMRYLAAQEAVSDWANTAAYCPARFADGTLRSAQARHAVRLMASRLAIDIAQPTLSRCDGIDSLDVDTDSLAAMAAAEDQVGFAMEVFAARSFGHATLDISDRHKTTSQRLISLSGAEDNRAKTYDVTQLLANPNTIVDSATGLYAPTDAVLEMNCARSEIAAVAASSTSSNASTKSQTTSDDHSDDSREQSLGMLASMIADRVDLALDWGYPAFDEALFA
;
A
#
# COMPACT_ATOMS: atom_id res chain seq x y z
N MET A 1 37.94 7.99 -2.65
CA MET A 1 36.99 7.03 -3.29
C MET A 1 36.49 5.97 -2.32
N ALA A 2 37.33 5.32 -1.49
CA ALA A 2 36.90 4.29 -0.52
C ALA A 2 35.84 4.77 0.50
N ASP A 3 35.90 6.03 0.93
CA ASP A 3 34.99 6.59 1.94
C ASP A 3 33.54 6.73 1.44
N ARG A 4 33.36 7.18 0.18
CA ARG A 4 32.05 7.32 -0.45
C ARG A 4 31.35 5.97 -0.65
N SER A 5 32.11 4.94 -1.02
CA SER A 5 31.61 3.56 -1.16
C SER A 5 31.21 2.98 0.20
N ARG A 6 31.95 3.28 1.28
CA ARG A 6 31.60 2.88 2.64
C ARG A 6 30.29 3.52 3.11
N HIS A 7 30.09 4.82 2.84
CA HIS A 7 28.86 5.51 3.22
C HIS A 7 27.61 4.96 2.53
N ILE A 8 27.69 4.58 1.26
CA ILE A 8 26.53 4.03 0.55
C ILE A 8 26.17 2.62 1.05
N VAL A 9 27.16 1.78 1.35
CA VAL A 9 26.91 0.45 1.95
C VAL A 9 26.26 0.59 3.33
N MET A 10 26.76 1.50 4.18
CA MET A 10 26.16 1.72 5.50
C MET A 10 24.71 2.22 5.41
N ARG A 11 24.42 3.13 4.47
CA ARG A 11 23.04 3.61 4.25
C ARG A 11 22.13 2.51 3.69
N TYR A 12 22.65 1.64 2.84
CA TYR A 12 21.91 0.50 2.31
C TYR A 12 21.52 -0.49 3.42
N LEU A 13 22.48 -0.83 4.31
CA LEU A 13 22.21 -1.70 5.47
C LEU A 13 21.21 -1.05 6.44
N ALA A 14 21.39 0.23 6.77
CA ALA A 14 20.46 0.96 7.63
C ALA A 14 19.05 1.05 7.03
N ALA A 15 18.94 1.22 5.70
CA ALA A 15 17.65 1.22 5.03
C ALA A 15 16.97 -0.16 5.06
N GLN A 16 17.73 -1.25 4.93
CA GLN A 16 17.17 -2.60 5.06
C GLN A 16 16.62 -2.87 6.47
N GLU A 17 17.35 -2.46 7.51
CA GLU A 17 16.88 -2.56 8.90
C GLU A 17 15.60 -1.73 9.10
N ALA A 18 15.59 -0.49 8.58
CA ALA A 18 14.43 0.38 8.65
C ALA A 18 13.17 -0.22 7.98
N VAL A 19 13.30 -1.00 6.90
CA VAL A 19 12.14 -1.66 6.27
C VAL A 19 11.39 -2.52 7.30
N SER A 20 12.13 -3.34 8.04
CA SER A 20 11.56 -4.25 9.05
C SER A 20 11.08 -3.51 10.30
N ASP A 21 11.84 -2.54 10.79
CA ASP A 21 11.46 -1.75 11.98
C ASP A 21 10.15 -0.97 11.77
N TRP A 22 9.98 -0.39 10.58
CA TRP A 22 8.76 0.33 10.23
C TRP A 22 7.59 -0.61 9.95
N ALA A 23 7.82 -1.78 9.35
CA ALA A 23 6.79 -2.81 9.19
C ALA A 23 6.30 -3.32 10.56
N ASN A 24 7.22 -3.56 11.50
CA ASN A 24 6.89 -3.88 12.88
C ASN A 24 6.10 -2.74 13.55
N THR A 25 6.50 -1.48 13.33
CA THR A 25 5.73 -0.34 13.83
C THR A 25 4.28 -0.36 13.34
N ALA A 26 4.05 -0.69 12.07
CA ALA A 26 2.70 -0.78 11.53
C ALA A 26 1.88 -1.93 12.15
N ALA A 27 2.52 -3.08 12.40
CA ALA A 27 1.87 -4.25 12.99
C ALA A 27 1.54 -4.06 14.48
N TYR A 28 2.51 -3.61 15.28
CA TYR A 28 2.43 -3.55 16.74
C TYR A 28 1.89 -2.22 17.29
N CYS A 29 1.88 -1.14 16.48
CA CYS A 29 1.37 0.17 16.91
C CYS A 29 0.23 0.63 15.98
N PRO A 30 -1.03 0.20 16.21
CA PRO A 30 -2.15 0.56 15.32
C PRO A 30 -2.33 2.07 15.11
N ALA A 31 -2.06 2.88 16.14
CA ALA A 31 -2.10 4.35 16.05
C ALA A 31 -1.04 4.94 15.10
N ARG A 32 -0.01 4.16 14.75
CA ARG A 32 1.07 4.49 13.82
C ARG A 32 1.06 3.58 12.59
N PHE A 33 -0.08 2.94 12.27
CA PHE A 33 -0.21 2.07 11.11
C PHE A 33 0.18 2.78 9.81
N ALA A 34 -0.36 3.98 9.59
CA ALA A 34 -0.05 4.82 8.42
C ALA A 34 1.45 5.14 8.36
N ASP A 35 2.00 5.68 9.47
CA ASP A 35 3.42 6.01 9.59
C ASP A 35 4.32 4.83 9.26
N GLY A 36 4.10 3.69 9.92
CA GLY A 36 4.91 2.49 9.74
C GLY A 36 4.83 1.95 8.32
N THR A 37 3.64 1.94 7.72
CA THR A 37 3.43 1.47 6.35
C THR A 37 4.17 2.34 5.35
N LEU A 38 3.97 3.66 5.40
CA LEU A 38 4.58 4.62 4.48
C LEU A 38 6.10 4.70 4.66
N ARG A 39 6.60 4.68 5.91
CA ARG A 39 8.04 4.66 6.19
C ARG A 39 8.69 3.35 5.75
N SER A 40 8.02 2.21 5.90
CA SER A 40 8.52 0.92 5.40
C SER A 40 8.65 0.97 3.87
N ALA A 41 7.63 1.47 3.17
CA ALA A 41 7.68 1.65 1.72
C ALA A 41 8.78 2.63 1.27
N GLN A 42 8.91 3.78 1.93
CA GLN A 42 9.97 4.75 1.68
C GLN A 42 11.37 4.11 1.86
N ALA A 43 11.53 3.26 2.88
CA ALA A 43 12.76 2.50 3.11
C ALA A 43 13.00 1.44 2.03
N ARG A 44 11.97 0.71 1.56
CA ARG A 44 12.06 -0.26 0.44
C ARG A 44 12.55 0.44 -0.84
N HIS A 45 11.99 1.59 -1.15
CA HIS A 45 12.41 2.40 -2.29
C HIS A 45 13.87 2.87 -2.14
N ALA A 46 14.26 3.37 -0.95
CA ALA A 46 15.63 3.78 -0.67
C ALA A 46 16.64 2.63 -0.82
N VAL A 47 16.29 1.42 -0.38
CA VAL A 47 17.08 0.19 -0.57
C VAL A 47 17.34 -0.04 -2.06
N ARG A 48 16.32 0.03 -2.93
CA ARG A 48 16.50 -0.17 -4.38
C ARG A 48 17.37 0.92 -5.04
N LEU A 49 17.16 2.18 -4.68
CA LEU A 49 18.00 3.29 -5.17
C LEU A 49 19.47 3.12 -4.80
N MET A 50 19.78 2.55 -3.63
CA MET A 50 21.16 2.29 -3.22
C MET A 50 21.72 1.01 -3.81
N ALA A 51 20.90 -0.04 -3.94
CA ALA A 51 21.29 -1.30 -4.56
C ALA A 51 21.72 -1.12 -6.02
N SER A 52 20.99 -0.33 -6.80
CA SER A 52 21.37 0.00 -8.19
C SER A 52 22.76 0.64 -8.28
N ARG A 53 23.10 1.53 -7.33
CA ARG A 53 24.42 2.16 -7.24
C ARG A 53 25.52 1.20 -6.78
N LEU A 54 25.14 0.13 -6.08
CA LEU A 54 26.03 -0.94 -5.63
C LEU A 54 26.11 -2.10 -6.64
N ALA A 55 25.40 -2.02 -7.77
CA ALA A 55 25.22 -3.11 -8.74
C ALA A 55 24.68 -4.41 -8.10
N ILE A 56 23.83 -4.26 -7.08
CA ILE A 56 23.07 -5.35 -6.48
C ILE A 56 21.73 -5.40 -7.21
N ASP A 57 21.42 -6.57 -7.77
CA ASP A 57 20.13 -6.80 -8.41
C ASP A 57 19.06 -7.05 -7.35
N ILE A 58 18.00 -6.24 -7.37
CA ILE A 58 16.86 -6.37 -6.47
C ILE A 58 15.61 -6.45 -7.34
N ALA A 59 14.74 -7.40 -7.01
CA ALA A 59 13.46 -7.57 -7.68
C ALA A 59 12.64 -6.27 -7.62
N GLN A 60 11.96 -5.99 -8.73
CA GLN A 60 11.05 -4.86 -8.84
C GLN A 60 9.87 -5.01 -7.86
N PRO A 61 9.26 -3.90 -7.39
CA PRO A 61 8.07 -3.97 -6.57
C PRO A 61 7.00 -4.83 -7.25
N THR A 62 6.39 -5.72 -6.48
CA THR A 62 5.47 -6.72 -7.00
C THR A 62 4.25 -6.70 -6.09
N LEU A 63 3.09 -6.31 -6.63
CA LEU A 63 1.87 -6.18 -5.82
C LEU A 63 1.44 -7.54 -5.27
N SER A 64 1.21 -7.59 -3.96
CA SER A 64 0.61 -8.75 -3.29
C SER A 64 -0.76 -9.10 -3.88
N ARG A 65 -1.09 -10.40 -3.85
CA ARG A 65 -2.38 -10.96 -4.31
C ARG A 65 -3.26 -11.45 -3.15
N CYS A 66 -2.78 -11.30 -1.90
CA CYS A 66 -3.42 -11.87 -0.71
C CYS A 66 -3.70 -13.39 -0.84
N ASP A 67 -2.81 -14.12 -1.51
CA ASP A 67 -2.96 -15.57 -1.65
C ASP A 67 -2.59 -16.30 -0.36
N GLY A 68 -3.41 -17.27 0.03
CA GLY A 68 -3.20 -18.07 1.24
C GLY A 68 -3.60 -17.38 2.55
N ILE A 69 -4.30 -16.24 2.49
CA ILE A 69 -4.90 -15.58 3.66
C ILE A 69 -6.30 -16.15 3.87
N ASP A 70 -6.53 -16.77 5.02
CA ASP A 70 -7.82 -17.38 5.38
C ASP A 70 -8.72 -16.44 6.20
N SER A 71 -8.13 -15.50 6.94
CA SER A 71 -8.86 -14.51 7.74
C SER A 71 -8.00 -13.27 8.00
N LEU A 72 -8.66 -12.14 8.26
CA LEU A 72 -8.06 -10.89 8.71
C LEU A 72 -8.89 -10.34 9.86
N ASP A 73 -8.24 -9.98 10.97
CA ASP A 73 -8.90 -9.34 12.12
C ASP A 73 -9.03 -7.83 11.91
N VAL A 74 -9.85 -7.48 10.92
CA VAL A 74 -10.25 -6.13 10.52
C VAL A 74 -11.75 -6.17 10.23
N ASP A 75 -12.48 -5.12 10.59
CA ASP A 75 -13.93 -5.10 10.42
C ASP A 75 -14.33 -5.15 8.93
N THR A 76 -15.55 -5.65 8.72
CA THR A 76 -16.16 -5.86 7.40
C THR A 76 -16.17 -4.60 6.54
N ASP A 77 -16.50 -3.43 7.09
CA ASP A 77 -16.61 -2.19 6.32
C ASP A 77 -15.24 -1.72 5.84
N SER A 78 -14.21 -1.84 6.69
CA SER A 78 -12.83 -1.52 6.34
C SER A 78 -12.31 -2.43 5.22
N LEU A 79 -12.53 -3.75 5.31
CA LEU A 79 -12.13 -4.69 4.25
C LEU A 79 -12.90 -4.44 2.93
N ALA A 80 -14.19 -4.09 3.01
CA ALA A 80 -14.99 -3.74 1.84
C ALA A 80 -14.52 -2.41 1.20
N ALA A 81 -14.13 -1.42 2.00
CA ALA A 81 -13.58 -0.16 1.51
C ALA A 81 -12.22 -0.35 0.82
N MET A 82 -11.34 -1.18 1.39
CA MET A 82 -10.08 -1.57 0.75
C MET A 82 -10.33 -2.30 -0.56
N ALA A 83 -11.29 -3.24 -0.58
CA ALA A 83 -11.67 -3.92 -1.81
C ALA A 83 -12.17 -2.94 -2.88
N ALA A 84 -12.96 -1.93 -2.52
CA ALA A 84 -13.43 -0.91 -3.45
C ALA A 84 -12.27 -0.06 -4.01
N ALA A 85 -11.32 0.34 -3.17
CA ALA A 85 -10.12 1.06 -3.60
C ALA A 85 -9.35 0.24 -4.65
N GLU A 86 -9.07 -1.03 -4.33
CA GLU A 86 -8.38 -1.97 -5.21
C GLU A 86 -9.09 -2.20 -6.55
N ASP A 87 -10.42 -2.31 -6.54
CA ASP A 87 -11.23 -2.47 -7.77
C ASP A 87 -11.11 -1.26 -8.69
N GLN A 88 -11.13 -0.05 -8.11
CA GLN A 88 -11.06 1.21 -8.84
C GLN A 88 -9.71 1.39 -9.52
N VAL A 89 -8.60 1.20 -8.79
CA VAL A 89 -7.26 1.32 -9.40
C VAL A 89 -6.98 0.15 -10.36
N GLY A 90 -7.45 -1.06 -10.08
CA GLY A 90 -7.35 -2.19 -11.01
C GLY A 90 -8.02 -1.90 -12.35
N PHE A 91 -9.22 -1.31 -12.34
CA PHE A 91 -9.90 -0.86 -13.56
C PHE A 91 -9.11 0.25 -14.28
N ALA A 92 -8.56 1.22 -13.54
CA ALA A 92 -7.75 2.28 -14.15
C ALA A 92 -6.47 1.73 -14.82
N MET A 93 -5.80 0.77 -14.17
CA MET A 93 -4.61 0.09 -14.71
C MET A 93 -4.95 -0.73 -15.96
N GLU A 94 -6.13 -1.36 -16.03
CA GLU A 94 -6.60 -2.06 -17.23
C GLU A 94 -6.76 -1.09 -18.41
N VAL A 95 -7.38 0.06 -18.17
CA VAL A 95 -7.56 1.11 -19.20
C VAL A 95 -6.19 1.61 -19.68
N PHE A 96 -5.26 1.87 -18.76
CA PHE A 96 -3.91 2.33 -19.10
C PHE A 96 -3.12 1.26 -19.85
N ALA A 97 -3.19 0.00 -19.43
CA ALA A 97 -2.55 -1.12 -20.11
C ALA A 97 -3.08 -1.28 -21.55
N ALA A 98 -4.40 -1.21 -21.73
CA ALA A 98 -5.04 -1.29 -23.06
C ALA A 98 -4.64 -0.14 -23.99
N ARG A 99 -4.27 1.02 -23.43
CA ARG A 99 -3.81 2.20 -24.18
C ARG A 99 -2.29 2.32 -24.27
N SER A 100 -1.55 1.44 -23.59
CA SER A 100 -0.09 1.49 -23.45
C SER A 100 0.38 2.81 -22.83
N PHE A 101 -0.27 3.25 -21.76
CA PHE A 101 0.10 4.42 -20.97
C PHE A 101 0.87 4.04 -19.71
N GLY A 102 1.85 4.88 -19.37
CA GLY A 102 2.66 4.73 -18.16
C GLY A 102 3.33 3.36 -18.07
N HIS A 103 3.36 2.84 -16.85
CA HIS A 103 3.95 1.55 -16.49
C HIS A 103 2.88 0.44 -16.32
N ALA A 104 1.61 0.78 -16.54
CA ALA A 104 0.50 -0.13 -16.32
C ALA A 104 0.55 -1.36 -17.25
N THR A 105 0.27 -2.53 -16.70
CA THR A 105 0.16 -3.80 -17.44
C THR A 105 -1.12 -4.52 -17.03
N LEU A 106 -1.55 -5.49 -17.87
CA LEU A 106 -2.66 -6.35 -17.51
C LEU A 106 -2.37 -7.17 -16.24
N ASP A 107 -1.11 -7.58 -16.02
CA ASP A 107 -0.70 -8.28 -14.78
C ASP A 107 -0.92 -7.41 -13.54
N ILE A 108 -0.56 -6.13 -13.59
CA ILE A 108 -0.80 -5.17 -12.50
C ILE A 108 -2.30 -5.04 -12.23
N SER A 109 -3.12 -4.81 -13.27
CA SER A 109 -4.58 -4.77 -13.16
C SER A 109 -5.15 -6.05 -12.53
N ASP A 110 -4.70 -7.22 -12.99
CA ASP A 110 -5.21 -8.50 -12.51
C ASP A 110 -4.83 -8.77 -11.04
N ARG A 111 -3.67 -8.27 -10.58
CA ARG A 111 -3.29 -8.32 -9.16
C ARG A 111 -4.21 -7.48 -8.31
N HIS A 112 -4.48 -6.23 -8.68
CA HIS A 112 -5.48 -5.39 -8.00
C HIS A 112 -6.84 -6.08 -7.93
N LYS A 113 -7.34 -6.58 -9.06
CA LYS A 113 -8.64 -7.27 -9.10
C LYS A 113 -8.66 -8.54 -8.26
N THR A 114 -7.55 -9.29 -8.23
CA THR A 114 -7.41 -10.47 -7.36
C THR A 114 -7.47 -10.06 -5.89
N THR A 115 -6.67 -9.08 -5.47
CA THR A 115 -6.64 -8.58 -4.10
C THR A 115 -7.99 -8.02 -3.68
N SER A 116 -8.61 -7.21 -4.55
CA SER A 116 -9.96 -6.70 -4.37
C SER A 116 -10.98 -7.84 -4.13
N GLN A 117 -10.93 -8.91 -4.93
CA GLN A 117 -11.81 -10.06 -4.76
C GLN A 117 -11.54 -10.83 -3.46
N ARG A 118 -10.28 -10.94 -3.05
CA ARG A 118 -9.90 -11.56 -1.77
C ARG A 118 -10.44 -10.76 -0.60
N LEU A 119 -10.22 -9.44 -0.60
CA LEU A 119 -10.66 -8.56 0.48
C LEU A 119 -12.18 -8.58 0.67
N ILE A 120 -12.96 -8.49 -0.43
CA ILE A 120 -14.42 -8.58 -0.30
C ILE A 120 -14.87 -9.96 0.19
N SER A 121 -14.21 -11.03 -0.28
CA SER A 121 -14.52 -12.41 0.17
C SER A 121 -14.21 -12.60 1.65
N LEU A 122 -13.11 -12.03 2.15
CA LEU A 122 -12.71 -12.09 3.56
C LEU A 122 -13.65 -11.24 4.44
N SER A 123 -14.16 -10.13 3.91
CA SER A 123 -15.06 -9.24 4.65
C SER A 123 -16.42 -9.87 4.97
N GLY A 124 -16.90 -10.79 4.12
CA GLY A 124 -18.26 -11.31 4.18
C GLY A 124 -19.36 -10.30 3.78
N ALA A 125 -18.98 -9.10 3.32
CA ALA A 125 -19.92 -8.07 2.87
C ALA A 125 -20.59 -8.43 1.54
N GLU A 126 -21.74 -7.79 1.28
CA GLU A 126 -22.31 -7.77 -0.06
C GLU A 126 -21.38 -6.99 -1.01
N ASP A 127 -21.14 -7.57 -2.19
CA ASP A 127 -20.24 -6.99 -3.18
C ASP A 127 -20.92 -5.86 -3.96
N ASN A 128 -20.79 -4.64 -3.43
CA ASN A 128 -21.34 -3.41 -4.01
C ASN A 128 -20.31 -2.60 -4.81
N ARG A 129 -19.17 -3.20 -5.18
CA ARG A 129 -18.14 -2.51 -5.97
C ARG A 129 -18.68 -2.15 -7.35
N ALA A 130 -18.28 -0.99 -7.87
CA ALA A 130 -18.87 -0.46 -9.10
C ALA A 130 -18.47 -1.25 -10.37
N LYS A 131 -17.31 -1.92 -10.38
CA LYS A 131 -16.74 -2.70 -11.50
C LYS A 131 -16.47 -1.93 -12.79
N THR A 132 -17.02 -0.74 -12.94
CA THR A 132 -16.83 0.20 -14.04
C THR A 132 -16.77 1.60 -13.46
N TYR A 133 -15.77 2.38 -13.86
CA TYR A 133 -15.52 3.71 -13.34
C TYR A 133 -15.43 4.74 -14.46
N ASP A 134 -15.63 6.01 -14.13
CA ASP A 134 -15.43 7.10 -15.10
C ASP A 134 -13.95 7.21 -15.49
N VAL A 135 -13.70 7.19 -16.79
CA VAL A 135 -12.36 7.26 -17.37
C VAL A 135 -12.04 8.65 -17.92
N THR A 136 -12.95 9.62 -17.82
CA THR A 136 -12.79 10.94 -18.45
C THR A 136 -11.49 11.63 -18.00
N GLN A 137 -11.24 11.67 -16.69
CA GLN A 137 -10.02 12.27 -16.14
C GLN A 137 -8.75 11.47 -16.49
N LEU A 138 -8.85 10.14 -16.48
CA LEU A 138 -7.77 9.23 -16.83
C LEU A 138 -7.29 9.45 -18.28
N LEU A 139 -8.24 9.57 -19.22
CA LEU A 139 -7.95 9.78 -20.63
C LEU A 139 -7.51 11.22 -20.94
N ALA A 140 -7.95 12.20 -20.15
CA ALA A 140 -7.51 13.59 -20.29
C ALA A 140 -6.07 13.80 -19.79
N ASN A 141 -5.63 13.02 -18.80
CA ASN A 141 -4.32 13.16 -18.16
C ASN A 141 -3.56 11.83 -18.13
N PRO A 142 -3.17 11.25 -19.28
CA PRO A 142 -2.61 9.89 -19.31
C PRO A 142 -1.19 9.79 -18.76
N ASN A 143 -0.41 10.88 -18.81
CA ASN A 143 1.01 10.87 -18.44
C ASN A 143 1.28 11.46 -17.06
N THR A 144 0.61 12.56 -16.73
CA THR A 144 0.83 13.31 -15.49
C THR A 144 -0.47 13.94 -15.03
N ILE A 145 -0.71 13.95 -13.73
CA ILE A 145 -1.86 14.59 -13.10
C ILE A 145 -1.41 15.32 -11.84
N VAL A 146 -2.21 16.30 -11.40
CA VAL A 146 -2.08 16.86 -10.06
C VAL A 146 -2.73 15.90 -9.08
N ASP A 147 -1.97 15.43 -8.10
CA ASP A 147 -2.54 14.71 -6.97
C ASP A 147 -3.36 15.67 -6.10
N SER A 148 -4.66 15.40 -5.95
CA SER A 148 -5.57 16.25 -5.19
C SER A 148 -5.25 16.31 -3.70
N ALA A 149 -4.57 15.30 -3.14
CA ALA A 149 -4.21 15.30 -1.71
C ALA A 149 -3.02 16.20 -1.41
N THR A 150 -2.03 16.24 -2.30
CA THR A 150 -0.75 16.94 -2.07
C THR A 150 -0.60 18.22 -2.89
N GLY A 151 -1.38 18.37 -3.97
CA GLY A 151 -1.22 19.43 -4.96
C GLY A 151 0.00 19.26 -5.87
N LEU A 152 0.70 18.12 -5.80
CA LEU A 152 1.92 17.84 -6.57
C LEU A 152 1.60 17.26 -7.94
N TYR A 153 2.41 17.62 -8.94
CA TYR A 153 2.41 16.94 -10.24
C TYR A 153 3.23 15.65 -10.16
N ALA A 154 2.63 14.53 -10.54
CA ALA A 154 3.29 13.23 -10.61
C ALA A 154 2.71 12.38 -11.77
N PRO A 155 3.39 11.29 -12.16
CA PRO A 155 2.87 10.35 -13.15
C PRO A 155 1.50 9.81 -12.75
N THR A 156 0.56 9.76 -13.70
CA THR A 156 -0.85 9.49 -13.38
C THR A 156 -1.05 8.10 -12.77
N ASP A 157 -0.37 7.09 -13.30
CA ASP A 157 -0.33 5.72 -12.76
C ASP A 157 0.23 5.68 -11.33
N ALA A 158 1.30 6.41 -11.05
CA ALA A 158 1.86 6.52 -9.71
C ALA A 158 0.90 7.21 -8.72
N VAL A 159 0.18 8.26 -9.16
CA VAL A 159 -0.86 8.92 -8.36
C VAL A 159 -2.04 7.98 -8.07
N LEU A 160 -2.41 7.12 -9.02
CA LEU A 160 -3.47 6.14 -8.81
C LEU A 160 -3.10 5.12 -7.73
N GLU A 161 -1.88 4.58 -7.76
CA GLU A 161 -1.37 3.67 -6.72
C GLU A 161 -1.32 4.35 -5.35
N MET A 162 -0.82 5.59 -5.28
CA MET A 162 -0.77 6.34 -4.02
C MET A 162 -2.17 6.64 -3.46
N ASN A 163 -3.14 6.97 -4.32
CA ASN A 163 -4.52 7.16 -3.91
C ASN A 163 -5.15 5.85 -3.38
N CYS A 164 -4.83 4.71 -4.00
CA CYS A 164 -5.25 3.40 -3.50
C CYS A 164 -4.68 3.16 -2.11
N ALA A 165 -3.36 3.31 -1.94
CA ALA A 165 -2.69 3.14 -0.65
C ALA A 165 -3.28 4.07 0.43
N ARG A 166 -3.53 5.34 0.12
CA ARG A 166 -4.17 6.29 1.05
C ARG A 166 -5.58 5.86 1.44
N SER A 167 -6.36 5.36 0.49
CA SER A 167 -7.73 4.87 0.75
C SER A 167 -7.72 3.63 1.65
N GLU A 168 -6.76 2.72 1.44
CA GLU A 168 -6.59 1.53 2.27
C GLU A 168 -6.12 1.85 3.69
N ILE A 169 -5.17 2.78 3.84
CA ILE A 169 -4.74 3.29 5.14
C ILE A 169 -5.91 3.93 5.89
N ALA A 170 -6.73 4.73 5.20
CA ALA A 170 -7.90 5.36 5.79
C ALA A 170 -8.94 4.33 6.26
N ALA A 171 -9.14 3.25 5.49
CA ALA A 171 -10.01 2.15 5.88
C ALA A 171 -9.50 1.45 7.15
N VAL A 172 -8.21 1.08 7.22
CA VAL A 172 -7.64 0.46 8.43
C VAL A 172 -7.70 1.40 9.66
N ALA A 173 -7.52 2.70 9.46
CA ALA A 173 -7.66 3.69 10.53
C ALA A 173 -9.11 3.78 11.05
N ALA A 174 -10.11 3.68 10.16
CA ALA A 174 -11.52 3.64 10.54
C ALA A 174 -11.84 2.40 11.40
N SER A 175 -11.25 1.25 11.07
CA SER A 175 -11.34 0.03 11.87
C SER A 175 -10.97 0.24 13.33
N SER A 176 -9.83 0.89 13.55
CA SER A 176 -9.29 1.16 14.89
C SER A 176 -10.16 2.13 15.71
N THR A 177 -11.02 2.90 15.04
CA THR A 177 -11.96 3.82 15.72
C THR A 177 -13.24 3.09 16.13
N SER A 178 -13.71 2.11 15.33
CA SER A 178 -14.89 1.29 15.62
C SER A 178 -14.70 0.40 16.85
N SER A 179 -13.50 -0.17 17.03
CA SER A 179 -13.15 -0.99 18.20
C SER A 179 -13.19 -0.23 19.54
N ASN A 180 -12.98 1.09 19.52
CA ASN A 180 -13.02 1.94 20.72
C ASN A 180 -14.43 2.37 21.15
N ALA A 181 -15.44 2.24 20.29
CA ALA A 181 -16.84 2.56 20.61
C ALA A 181 -17.56 1.43 21.37
N SER A 182 -17.03 0.20 21.29
CA SER A 182 -17.51 -0.97 22.02
C SER A 182 -17.00 -0.97 23.46
N THR A 183 -17.62 -0.14 24.29
CA THR A 183 -17.29 -0.02 25.72
C THR A 183 -17.55 -1.33 26.47
N LYS A 184 -16.48 -1.94 26.99
CA LYS A 184 -16.41 -2.56 28.33
C LYS A 184 -17.40 -3.71 28.60
N SER A 185 -17.05 -4.91 28.17
CA SER A 185 -17.45 -6.22 28.72
C SER A 185 -16.47 -7.22 28.09
N GLN A 186 -15.80 -8.16 28.72
CA GLN A 186 -15.76 -8.71 30.07
C GLN A 186 -14.51 -9.60 30.07
N THR A 187 -13.77 -9.62 31.18
CA THR A 187 -12.61 -10.50 31.43
C THR A 187 -12.81 -11.94 30.93
N THR A 188 -11.92 -12.45 30.08
CA THR A 188 -10.96 -13.55 30.33
C THR A 188 -10.42 -14.08 28.98
N SER A 189 -9.09 -14.29 28.91
CA SER A 189 -8.31 -15.04 27.89
C SER A 189 -8.18 -14.46 26.47
N ASP A 190 -7.31 -13.45 26.29
CA ASP A 190 -7.07 -12.79 24.99
C ASP A 190 -5.57 -12.64 24.62
N ASP A 191 -4.70 -13.58 25.02
CA ASP A 191 -3.31 -13.61 24.50
C ASP A 191 -3.26 -13.99 23.01
N HIS A 192 -4.39 -14.41 22.40
CA HIS A 192 -4.48 -14.86 21.00
C HIS A 192 -5.13 -13.86 20.05
N SER A 193 -5.91 -12.90 20.54
CA SER A 193 -6.58 -11.89 19.69
C SER A 193 -5.60 -10.83 19.23
N ASP A 194 -4.71 -10.39 20.11
CA ASP A 194 -3.75 -9.33 19.80
C ASP A 194 -2.73 -9.83 18.77
N ASP A 195 -2.20 -11.05 18.92
CA ASP A 195 -1.34 -11.71 17.93
C ASP A 195 -2.01 -11.82 16.54
N SER A 196 -3.31 -12.15 16.49
CA SER A 196 -4.07 -12.28 15.24
C SER A 196 -4.27 -10.93 14.55
N ARG A 197 -4.51 -9.88 15.35
CA ARG A 197 -4.65 -8.50 14.85
C ARG A 197 -3.33 -7.95 14.36
N GLU A 198 -2.26 -8.13 15.10
CA GLU A 198 -0.91 -7.71 14.71
C GLU A 198 -0.46 -8.39 13.42
N GLN A 199 -0.73 -9.70 13.29
CA GLN A 199 -0.47 -10.43 12.04
C GLN A 199 -1.27 -9.86 10.87
N SER A 200 -2.56 -9.57 11.09
CA SER A 200 -3.44 -8.98 10.07
C SER A 200 -2.96 -7.60 9.64
N LEU A 201 -2.61 -6.74 10.60
CA LEU A 201 -2.05 -5.41 10.32
C LEU A 201 -0.69 -5.51 9.62
N GLY A 202 0.17 -6.45 10.00
CA GLY A 202 1.44 -6.69 9.30
C GLY A 202 1.25 -7.10 7.84
N MET A 203 0.28 -7.98 7.56
CA MET A 203 -0.06 -8.40 6.20
C MET A 203 -0.61 -7.23 5.37
N LEU A 204 -1.54 -6.46 5.92
CA LEU A 204 -2.12 -5.30 5.25
C LEU A 204 -1.09 -4.18 5.03
N ALA A 205 -0.25 -3.89 6.03
CA ALA A 205 0.83 -2.92 5.92
C ALA A 205 1.81 -3.31 4.81
N SER A 206 2.18 -4.60 4.70
CA SER A 206 3.06 -5.03 3.62
C SER A 206 2.42 -4.87 2.25
N MET A 207 1.14 -5.22 2.11
CA MET A 207 0.39 -5.08 0.86
C MET A 207 0.29 -3.61 0.42
N ILE A 208 -0.10 -2.72 1.33
CA ILE A 208 -0.18 -1.27 1.06
C ILE A 208 1.21 -0.71 0.75
N ALA A 209 2.24 -1.16 1.47
CA ALA A 209 3.61 -0.74 1.22
C ALA A 209 4.10 -1.16 -0.17
N ASP A 210 3.63 -2.30 -0.74
CA ASP A 210 3.94 -2.68 -2.13
C ASP A 210 3.40 -1.64 -3.13
N ARG A 211 2.22 -1.05 -2.87
CA ARG A 211 1.62 0.00 -3.73
C ARG A 211 2.40 1.30 -3.67
N VAL A 212 2.70 1.74 -2.45
CA VAL A 212 3.46 2.97 -2.22
C VAL A 212 4.83 2.84 -2.87
N ASP A 213 5.50 1.71 -2.67
CA ASP A 213 6.81 1.42 -3.24
C ASP A 213 6.79 1.36 -4.78
N LEU A 214 5.74 0.80 -5.37
CA LEU A 214 5.52 0.83 -6.82
C LEU A 214 5.29 2.26 -7.33
N ALA A 215 4.48 3.06 -6.64
CA ALA A 215 4.25 4.46 -6.99
C ALA A 215 5.56 5.27 -6.94
N LEU A 216 6.40 5.05 -5.93
CA LEU A 216 7.71 5.70 -5.80
C LEU A 216 8.65 5.27 -6.93
N ASP A 217 8.66 3.99 -7.29
CA ASP A 217 9.44 3.48 -8.43
C ASP A 217 9.02 4.11 -9.76
N TRP A 218 7.72 4.36 -9.93
CA TRP A 218 7.16 5.04 -11.10
C TRP A 218 7.30 6.57 -11.07
N GLY A 219 7.89 7.13 -10.02
CA GLY A 219 8.24 8.55 -9.95
C GLY A 219 7.30 9.42 -9.12
N TYR A 220 6.46 8.84 -8.26
CA TYR A 220 5.81 9.60 -7.19
C TYR A 220 6.87 10.15 -6.21
N PRO A 221 6.75 11.39 -5.70
CA PRO A 221 7.76 11.95 -4.82
C PRO A 221 7.89 11.21 -3.49
N ALA A 222 9.13 10.85 -3.11
CA ALA A 222 9.43 10.07 -1.91
C ALA A 222 9.70 10.91 -0.64
N PHE A 223 9.51 12.24 -0.68
CA PHE A 223 9.73 13.10 0.50
C PHE A 223 8.51 13.10 1.41
N ASP A 224 8.71 13.47 2.68
CA ASP A 224 7.72 13.30 3.73
C ASP A 224 6.43 14.08 3.46
N GLU A 225 6.53 15.33 2.98
CA GLU A 225 5.35 16.14 2.66
C GLU A 225 4.49 15.57 1.53
N ALA A 226 5.02 14.67 0.69
CA ALA A 226 4.25 13.97 -0.32
C ALA A 226 3.58 12.69 0.22
N LEU A 227 4.22 12.02 1.19
CA LEU A 227 3.76 10.73 1.71
C LEU A 227 2.80 10.84 2.87
N PHE A 228 2.95 11.85 3.74
CA PHE A 228 2.20 12.00 4.99
C PHE A 228 1.16 13.14 4.95
N ALA A 229 0.63 13.44 3.76
CA ALA A 229 -0.37 14.48 3.53
C ALA A 229 -1.81 14.05 3.85
#